data_AF-A0A838GNK9-F1
#
_entry.id   AF-A0A838GNK9-F1
#
_cell.length_a   1.000
_cell.length_b   1.000
_cell.length_c   1.000
_cell.angle_alpha   90.00
_cell.angle_beta   90.00
_cell.angle_gamma   90.00
#
_symmetry.space_group_name_H-M   'P 1'
#
loop_
_entity.id
_entity.type
_entity.pdbx_description
1 polymer ?
#
loop_
_entity_poly.entity_id
_entity_poly.type
_entity_poly.pdbx_seq_one_letter_code
_entity_poly.pdbx_strand_id
1 'polypeptide(L)'
;MMIFDDHDIHDDWNTSIAWRRQIAALSWWHDRIVGGLGSYWVYQHAGNLSIADRSADPFYAAIKAADGDAGAVVDEFADLADKYPERNRWSYSRDIGKVRLVVLDSRCGRVLRPGIRKILDDTEWAWFDDLAQGGIDHLLIGTSLPYLLPRGLHEMEYWNEEVGDGRWGKRAAKFAETVRQAVDLEHWAAFHDSFDLMADVVTELSSGYRGPAPASIVFLSGDVHYSYLMRAETVEDRRPGTRDQHSAIFQATCSPIRNPLSRVMRYANTFASFGIAGVLGRLLARSAGLHEQALRWKLVQGPKFNNALATLDLDGRRAKLRWETAKLEPGEDLPDVVEIAAVDLVP
;
A
#
# COMPACT_ATOMS: atom_id res chain seq x y z
N MET A 1 8.71 12.96 0.88
CA MET A 1 7.51 12.51 1.62
C MET A 1 7.67 11.01 1.81
N MET A 2 7.44 10.52 3.01
CA MET A 2 7.68 9.12 3.39
C MET A 2 6.38 8.46 3.82
N ILE A 3 6.30 7.15 3.73
CA ILE A 3 5.16 6.37 4.19
C ILE A 3 5.61 5.45 5.32
N PHE A 4 4.76 5.26 6.32
CA PHE A 4 5.02 4.30 7.39
C PHE A 4 5.01 2.89 6.83
N ASP A 5 5.95 2.06 7.25
CA ASP A 5 5.94 0.64 6.95
C ASP A 5 6.17 -0.22 8.19
N ASP A 6 5.78 -1.50 8.15
CA ASP A 6 5.98 -2.42 9.27
C ASP A 6 7.46 -2.65 9.56
N HIS A 7 8.32 -2.62 8.54
CA HIS A 7 9.77 -2.71 8.68
C HIS A 7 10.38 -1.61 9.57
N ASP A 8 9.67 -0.49 9.81
CA ASP A 8 10.06 0.53 10.80
C ASP A 8 9.92 0.03 12.25
N ILE A 9 9.11 -1.01 12.49
CA ILE A 9 8.80 -1.59 13.81
C ILE A 9 9.29 -3.04 13.91
N HIS A 10 8.68 -3.94 13.13
CA HIS A 10 8.90 -5.37 13.11
C HIS A 10 8.20 -5.94 11.87
N ASP A 11 8.84 -6.90 11.20
CA ASP A 11 8.24 -7.69 10.12
C ASP A 11 6.85 -8.24 10.54
N ASP A 12 5.83 -8.20 9.68
CA ASP A 12 4.45 -8.60 10.00
C ASP A 12 3.74 -7.71 11.04
N TRP A 13 4.20 -6.48 11.27
CA TRP A 13 3.54 -5.61 12.24
C TRP A 13 2.07 -5.36 11.86
N ASN A 14 1.18 -5.68 12.79
CA ASN A 14 -0.27 -5.56 12.64
C ASN A 14 -0.88 -6.42 11.52
N THR A 15 -0.33 -7.59 11.20
CA THR A 15 -0.96 -8.53 10.25
C THR A 15 -2.28 -9.11 10.76
N SER A 16 -2.39 -9.42 12.06
CA SER A 16 -3.61 -10.00 12.64
C SER A 16 -3.78 -9.76 14.14
N ILE A 17 -4.99 -9.98 14.67
CA ILE A 17 -5.24 -9.94 16.12
C ILE A 17 -4.51 -11.04 16.88
N ALA A 18 -4.30 -12.21 16.25
CA ALA A 18 -3.56 -13.29 16.86
C ALA A 18 -2.08 -12.90 17.00
N TRP A 19 -1.51 -12.31 15.94
CA TRP A 19 -0.17 -11.74 15.94
C TRP A 19 -0.03 -10.65 17.02
N ARG A 20 -0.94 -9.66 17.06
CA ARG A 20 -0.92 -8.59 18.08
C ARG A 20 -0.93 -9.13 19.51
N ARG A 21 -1.73 -10.16 19.79
CA ARG A 21 -1.79 -10.78 21.12
C ARG A 21 -0.49 -11.53 21.47
N GLN A 22 0.13 -12.17 20.50
CA GLN A 22 1.37 -12.91 20.71
C GLN A 22 2.54 -11.96 20.96
N ILE A 23 2.70 -10.94 20.11
CA ILE A 23 3.81 -10.01 20.22
C ILE A 23 3.70 -9.14 21.48
N ALA A 24 2.49 -8.71 21.85
CA ALA A 24 2.26 -7.91 23.05
C ALA A 24 2.54 -8.66 24.37
N ALA A 25 2.64 -9.99 24.34
CA ALA A 25 3.03 -10.79 25.50
C ALA A 25 4.55 -10.78 25.75
N LEU A 26 5.34 -10.28 24.81
CA LEU A 26 6.79 -10.22 24.94
C LEU A 26 7.18 -9.00 25.79
N SER A 27 8.05 -9.20 26.77
CA SER A 27 8.44 -8.18 27.75
C SER A 27 9.11 -6.94 27.15
N TRP A 28 9.67 -7.06 25.94
CA TRP A 28 10.38 -5.99 25.23
C TRP A 28 9.51 -5.26 24.21
N TRP A 29 8.30 -5.77 23.92
CA TRP A 29 7.49 -5.27 22.80
C TRP A 29 7.09 -3.80 22.99
N HIS A 30 6.68 -3.44 24.21
CA HIS A 30 6.24 -2.08 24.53
C HIS A 30 7.30 -1.04 24.21
N ASP A 31 8.54 -1.22 24.69
CA ASP A 31 9.64 -0.29 24.43
C ASP A 31 9.93 -0.16 22.92
N ARG A 32 9.80 -1.26 22.17
CA ARG A 32 10.00 -1.24 20.71
C ARG A 32 8.91 -0.45 20.00
N ILE A 33 7.64 -0.70 20.30
CA ILE A 33 6.54 -0.04 19.58
C ILE A 33 6.48 1.45 19.89
N VAL A 34 6.68 1.83 21.17
CA VAL A 34 6.75 3.23 21.60
C VAL A 34 7.92 3.94 20.93
N GLY A 35 9.13 3.36 21.01
CA GLY A 35 10.31 3.94 20.39
C GLY A 35 10.21 4.05 18.87
N GLY A 36 9.61 3.06 18.21
CA GLY A 36 9.43 3.04 16.76
C GLY A 36 8.42 4.07 16.25
N LEU A 37 7.23 4.14 16.86
CA LEU A 37 6.22 5.15 16.51
C LEU A 37 6.70 6.57 16.81
N GLY A 38 7.36 6.78 17.96
CA GLY A 38 7.96 8.06 18.31
C GLY A 38 9.04 8.49 17.31
N SER A 39 9.94 7.56 16.95
CA SER A 39 11.00 7.81 15.96
C SER A 39 10.42 8.16 14.59
N TYR A 40 9.43 7.39 14.11
CA TYR A 40 8.78 7.69 12.85
C TYR A 40 8.14 9.08 12.87
N TRP A 41 7.45 9.45 13.95
CA TRP A 41 6.82 10.75 14.00
C TRP A 41 7.84 11.89 13.87
N VAL A 42 8.92 11.82 14.65
CA VAL A 42 9.97 12.84 14.72
C VAL A 42 10.75 12.95 13.40
N TYR A 43 11.19 11.82 12.85
CA TYR A 43 12.09 11.82 11.69
C TYR A 43 11.36 11.80 10.35
N GLN A 44 10.07 11.43 10.32
CA GLN A 44 9.33 11.24 9.08
C GLN A 44 7.99 12.00 9.06
N HIS A 45 7.06 11.65 9.96
CA HIS A 45 5.68 12.13 9.88
C HIS A 45 5.55 13.65 9.99
N ALA A 46 6.30 14.29 10.89
CA ALA A 46 6.27 15.75 11.05
C ALA A 46 6.70 16.50 9.77
N GLY A 47 7.49 15.86 8.90
CA GLY A 47 7.83 16.38 7.56
C GLY A 47 6.74 16.13 6.51
N ASN A 48 5.88 15.14 6.72
CA ASN A 48 4.75 14.80 5.86
C ASN A 48 3.50 15.64 6.13
N LEU A 49 3.41 16.39 7.23
CA LEU A 49 2.30 17.30 7.52
C LEU A 49 2.46 18.66 6.82
N SER A 50 1.35 19.23 6.33
CA SER A 50 1.42 20.55 5.68
C SER A 50 1.78 21.61 6.74
N ILE A 51 2.20 22.79 6.31
CA ILE A 51 2.49 23.87 7.28
C ILE A 51 1.27 24.16 8.14
N ALA A 52 0.06 24.12 7.56
CA ALA A 52 -1.19 24.32 8.27
C ALA A 52 -1.48 23.16 9.24
N ASP A 53 -1.44 21.92 8.76
CA ASP A 53 -1.74 20.74 9.59
C ASP A 53 -0.76 20.62 10.75
N ARG A 54 0.53 20.79 10.49
CA ARG A 54 1.56 20.74 11.53
C ARG A 54 1.41 21.86 12.55
N SER A 55 0.96 23.04 12.13
CA SER A 55 0.73 24.16 13.06
C SER A 55 -0.51 23.94 13.92
N ALA A 56 -1.50 23.18 13.43
CA ALA A 56 -2.70 22.80 14.15
C ALA A 56 -2.53 21.53 15.00
N ASP A 57 -1.44 20.77 14.79
CA ASP A 57 -1.17 19.52 15.51
C ASP A 57 -0.84 19.79 17.00
N PRO A 58 -1.70 19.31 17.93
CA PRO A 58 -1.50 19.52 19.37
C PRO A 58 -0.23 18.84 19.90
N PHE A 59 0.20 17.72 19.29
CA PHE A 59 1.42 17.04 19.70
C PHE A 59 2.66 17.81 19.26
N TYR A 60 2.67 18.38 18.05
CA TYR A 60 3.73 19.30 17.62
C TYR A 60 3.80 20.55 18.51
N ALA A 61 2.66 21.09 18.93
CA ALA A 61 2.61 22.19 19.88
C ALA A 61 3.19 21.81 21.25
N ALA A 62 2.88 20.61 21.76
CA ALA A 62 3.41 20.10 23.02
C ALA A 62 4.94 19.93 22.98
N ILE A 63 5.48 19.37 21.90
CA ILE A 63 6.94 19.25 21.71
C ILE A 63 7.62 20.62 21.70
N LYS A 64 7.06 21.60 20.99
CA LYS A 64 7.63 22.97 20.95
C LYS A 64 7.54 23.71 22.29
N ALA A 65 6.58 23.35 23.14
CA ALA A 65 6.38 23.96 24.45
C ALA A 65 7.25 23.31 25.54
N ALA A 66 7.84 22.15 25.27
CA ALA A 66 8.73 21.47 26.21
C ALA A 66 9.99 22.30 26.46
N ASP A 67 10.37 22.43 27.74
CA ASP A 67 11.63 23.04 28.14
C ASP A 67 12.73 21.97 28.18
N GLY A 68 13.58 21.94 27.15
CA GLY A 68 14.64 20.94 27.01
C GLY A 68 14.18 19.66 26.29
N ASP A 69 14.37 18.52 26.93
CA ASP A 69 14.10 17.19 26.35
C ASP A 69 12.59 16.89 26.35
N ALA A 70 12.05 16.57 25.17
CA ALA A 70 10.64 16.22 24.97
C ALA A 70 10.37 14.70 24.95
N GLY A 71 11.35 13.85 25.29
CA GLY A 71 11.24 12.39 25.20
C GLY A 71 9.99 11.80 25.85
N ALA A 72 9.67 12.20 27.09
CA ALA A 72 8.49 11.69 27.78
C ALA A 72 7.16 12.07 27.09
N VAL A 73 7.11 13.24 26.44
CA VAL A 73 5.93 13.68 25.66
C VAL A 73 5.78 12.83 24.41
N VAL A 74 6.90 12.48 23.77
CA VAL A 74 6.93 11.60 22.60
C VAL A 74 6.52 10.17 22.96
N ASP A 75 7.02 9.63 24.07
CA ASP A 75 6.69 8.29 24.54
C ASP A 75 5.21 8.18 24.90
N GLU A 76 4.64 9.16 25.59
CA GLU A 76 3.21 9.19 25.93
C GLU A 76 2.32 9.22 24.67
N PHE A 77 2.69 10.05 23.69
CA PHE A 77 1.98 10.10 22.41
C PHE A 77 2.03 8.75 21.68
N ALA A 78 3.22 8.14 21.58
CA ALA A 78 3.43 6.89 20.88
C ALA A 78 2.70 5.70 21.56
N ASP A 79 2.70 5.64 22.90
CA ASP A 79 1.92 4.64 23.65
C ASP A 79 0.42 4.79 23.38
N LEU A 80 -0.09 6.02 23.42
CA LEU A 80 -1.49 6.29 23.10
C LEU A 80 -1.84 5.95 21.65
N ALA A 81 -0.91 6.14 20.72
CA ALA A 81 -1.09 5.80 19.31
C ALA A 81 -1.16 4.29 19.05
N ASP A 82 -0.35 3.47 19.73
CA ASP A 82 -0.47 1.99 19.63
C ASP A 82 -1.75 1.47 20.30
N LYS A 83 -2.10 2.06 21.45
CA LYS A 83 -3.25 1.63 22.25
C LYS A 83 -4.59 2.03 21.65
N TYR A 84 -4.65 3.21 21.03
CA TYR A 84 -5.84 3.78 20.42
C TYR A 84 -5.53 4.26 18.99
N PRO A 85 -5.34 3.34 18.02
CA PRO A 85 -5.00 3.70 16.65
C PRO A 85 -5.99 4.68 16.02
N GLU A 86 -7.28 4.59 16.38
CA GLU A 86 -8.35 5.44 15.86
C GLU A 86 -8.23 6.92 16.28
N ARG A 87 -7.33 7.25 17.22
CA ARG A 87 -7.14 8.62 17.70
C ARG A 87 -6.09 9.40 16.92
N ASN A 88 -5.34 8.73 16.04
CA ASN A 88 -4.25 9.33 15.28
C ASN A 88 -4.41 8.99 13.81
N ARG A 89 -4.13 9.96 12.93
CA ARG A 89 -4.12 9.75 11.49
C ARG A 89 -2.70 9.89 10.96
N TRP A 90 -2.12 8.79 10.49
CA TRP A 90 -0.80 8.81 9.87
C TRP A 90 -0.87 9.11 8.37
N SER A 91 -2.05 8.93 7.75
CA SER A 91 -2.32 9.39 6.38
C SER A 91 -2.27 10.90 6.23
N TYR A 92 -1.84 11.34 5.05
CA TYR A 92 -1.74 12.76 4.70
C TYR A 92 -1.99 12.97 3.21
N SER A 93 -2.26 14.21 2.84
CA SER A 93 -2.42 14.60 1.43
C SER A 93 -1.61 15.83 1.06
N ARG A 94 -1.32 15.96 -0.22
CA ARG A 94 -0.67 17.12 -0.84
C ARG A 94 -1.21 17.37 -2.23
N ASP A 95 -1.60 18.61 -2.47
CA ASP A 95 -1.87 19.11 -3.80
C ASP A 95 -0.62 19.80 -4.35
N ILE A 96 -0.17 19.35 -5.53
CA ILE A 96 0.97 19.87 -6.27
C ILE A 96 0.44 20.36 -7.62
N GLY A 97 0.02 21.63 -7.67
CA GLY A 97 -0.71 22.15 -8.82
C GLY A 97 -2.05 21.40 -8.99
N LYS A 98 -2.25 20.77 -10.15
CA LYS A 98 -3.43 19.94 -10.45
C LYS A 98 -3.21 18.44 -10.17
N VAL A 99 -2.14 18.07 -9.47
CA VAL A 99 -1.89 16.70 -9.03
C VAL A 99 -2.25 16.60 -7.56
N ARG A 100 -3.05 15.61 -7.18
CA ARG A 100 -3.32 15.28 -5.78
C ARG A 100 -2.58 14.01 -5.41
N LEU A 101 -1.74 14.09 -4.38
CA LEU A 101 -1.18 12.94 -3.69
C LEU A 101 -1.96 12.70 -2.41
N VAL A 102 -2.48 11.49 -2.23
CA VAL A 102 -2.99 11.01 -0.94
C VAL A 102 -2.16 9.81 -0.54
N VAL A 103 -1.55 9.86 0.63
CA VAL A 103 -0.75 8.77 1.19
C VAL A 103 -1.56 8.15 2.31
N LEU A 104 -1.93 6.88 2.14
CA LEU A 104 -2.76 6.09 3.03
C LEU A 104 -1.88 5.24 3.94
N ASP A 105 -2.10 5.32 5.23
CA ASP A 105 -1.50 4.45 6.23
C ASP A 105 -2.17 3.07 6.19
N SER A 106 -1.50 2.12 5.53
CA SER A 106 -1.94 0.74 5.45
C SER A 106 -1.48 -0.15 6.60
N ARG A 107 -0.90 0.43 7.68
CA ARG A 107 -0.27 -0.29 8.79
C ARG A 107 -0.86 0.07 10.16
N CYS A 108 -0.73 1.31 10.62
CA CYS A 108 -1.10 1.67 12.00
C CYS A 108 -2.64 1.69 12.17
N GLY A 109 -3.35 2.27 11.20
CA GLY A 109 -4.83 2.42 11.22
C GLY A 109 -5.64 1.15 11.01
N ARG A 110 -5.02 -0.03 10.88
CA ARG A 110 -5.72 -1.29 10.59
C ARG A 110 -6.73 -1.65 11.68
N VAL A 111 -7.95 -1.98 11.26
CA VAL A 111 -8.97 -2.58 12.13
C VAL A 111 -8.87 -4.10 12.03
N LEU A 112 -8.56 -4.77 13.14
CA LEU A 112 -8.30 -6.23 13.19
C LEU A 112 -9.26 -6.97 14.13
N ARG A 113 -10.54 -6.60 14.18
CA ARG A 113 -11.50 -7.24 15.09
C ARG A 113 -12.01 -8.56 14.46
N PRO A 114 -12.42 -9.57 15.26
CA PRO A 114 -13.01 -10.78 14.71
C PRO A 114 -14.20 -10.45 13.80
N GLY A 115 -14.15 -10.89 12.54
CA GLY A 115 -15.18 -10.64 11.52
C GLY A 115 -15.23 -9.20 10.98
N ILE A 116 -14.30 -8.33 11.36
CA ILE A 116 -14.16 -6.97 10.80
C ILE A 116 -12.68 -6.69 10.61
N ARG A 117 -12.21 -6.81 9.37
CA ARG A 117 -10.85 -6.49 8.96
C ARG A 117 -10.86 -5.35 7.95
N LYS A 118 -10.24 -4.23 8.29
CA LYS A 118 -10.11 -3.09 7.37
C LYS A 118 -8.70 -2.53 7.36
N ILE A 119 -8.25 -2.07 6.18
CA ILE A 119 -6.97 -1.36 6.04
C ILE A 119 -7.05 -0.01 6.74
N LEU A 120 -8.13 0.74 6.49
CA LEU A 120 -8.42 2.03 7.12
C LEU A 120 -9.64 1.92 8.03
N ASP A 121 -9.66 2.66 9.12
CA ASP A 121 -10.89 2.84 9.90
C ASP A 121 -11.91 3.72 9.15
N ASP A 122 -13.14 3.76 9.67
CA ASP A 122 -14.24 4.47 9.01
C ASP A 122 -14.02 5.99 8.93
N THR A 123 -13.27 6.58 9.87
CA THR A 123 -12.98 8.02 9.92
C THR A 123 -11.94 8.38 8.87
N GLU A 124 -10.87 7.61 8.78
CA GLU A 124 -9.81 7.80 7.79
C GLU A 124 -10.31 7.47 6.37
N TRP A 125 -11.20 6.48 6.24
CA TRP A 125 -11.87 6.19 4.98
C TRP A 125 -12.72 7.38 4.50
N ALA A 126 -13.55 7.95 5.36
CA ALA A 126 -14.37 9.12 5.01
C ALA A 126 -13.50 10.31 4.59
N TRP A 127 -12.38 10.54 5.30
CA TRP A 127 -11.41 11.56 4.91
C TRP A 127 -10.79 11.32 3.52
N PHE A 128 -10.46 10.07 3.18
CA PHE A 128 -9.98 9.73 1.84
C PHE A 128 -11.06 9.94 0.78
N ASP A 129 -12.29 9.51 1.05
CA ASP A 129 -13.43 9.63 0.12
C ASP A 129 -13.73 11.11 -0.24
N ASP A 130 -13.64 12.01 0.75
CA ASP A 130 -13.77 13.46 0.56
C ASP A 130 -12.64 14.03 -0.34
N LEU A 131 -11.44 13.45 -0.29
CA LEU A 131 -10.31 13.87 -1.12
C LEU A 131 -10.32 13.25 -2.51
N ALA A 132 -10.93 12.07 -2.68
CA ALA A 132 -10.99 11.29 -3.91
C ALA A 132 -12.05 11.83 -4.88
N GLN A 133 -11.88 13.10 -5.28
CA GLN A 133 -12.77 13.83 -6.18
C GLN A 133 -12.05 14.21 -7.48
N GLY A 134 -12.83 14.35 -8.56
CA GLY A 134 -12.36 14.77 -9.88
C GLY A 134 -12.02 16.26 -9.95
N GLY A 135 -11.72 16.75 -11.15
CA GLY A 135 -11.29 18.13 -11.40
C GLY A 135 -9.78 18.37 -11.26
N ILE A 136 -9.02 17.30 -11.01
CA ILE A 136 -7.56 17.24 -11.02
C ILE A 136 -7.04 16.57 -12.30
N ASP A 137 -5.77 16.76 -12.62
CA ASP A 137 -5.14 16.11 -13.76
C ASP A 137 -4.68 14.69 -13.43
N HIS A 138 -4.15 14.46 -12.22
CA HIS A 138 -3.71 13.14 -11.76
C HIS A 138 -4.02 12.93 -10.28
N LEU A 139 -4.52 11.74 -9.94
CA LEU A 139 -4.59 11.27 -8.55
C LEU A 139 -3.46 10.25 -8.31
N LEU A 140 -2.65 10.50 -7.30
CA LEU A 140 -1.63 9.57 -6.81
C LEU A 140 -2.07 9.04 -5.45
N ILE A 141 -2.09 7.73 -5.28
CA ILE A 141 -2.44 7.06 -4.02
C ILE A 141 -1.20 6.32 -3.53
N GLY A 142 -0.52 6.86 -2.51
CA GLY A 142 0.59 6.20 -1.84
C GLY A 142 0.08 5.19 -0.81
N THR A 143 0.61 3.98 -0.81
CA THR A 143 0.34 2.93 0.20
C THR A 143 1.61 2.08 0.32
N SER A 144 2.00 1.65 1.53
CA SER A 144 3.26 0.91 1.67
C SER A 144 3.13 -0.45 0.99
N LEU A 145 1.95 -1.05 1.14
CA LEU A 145 1.54 -2.29 0.52
C LEU A 145 0.88 -2.05 -0.85
N PRO A 146 1.29 -2.78 -1.90
CA PRO A 146 0.62 -2.71 -3.19
C PRO A 146 -0.88 -3.04 -3.09
N TYR A 147 -1.69 -2.22 -3.76
CA TYR A 147 -3.11 -2.45 -3.92
C TYR A 147 -3.36 -3.57 -4.95
N LEU A 148 -2.77 -3.47 -6.14
CA LEU A 148 -2.96 -4.45 -7.21
C LEU A 148 -1.81 -5.46 -7.31
N LEU A 149 -1.88 -6.50 -6.49
CA LEU A 149 -0.94 -7.62 -6.52
C LEU A 149 -1.03 -8.47 -7.80
N PRO A 150 0.02 -9.24 -8.14
CA PRO A 150 -0.11 -10.31 -9.11
C PRO A 150 -1.27 -11.26 -8.74
N ARG A 151 -2.07 -11.65 -9.73
CA ARG A 151 -3.36 -12.31 -9.48
C ARG A 151 -3.28 -13.56 -8.60
N GLY A 152 -2.23 -14.36 -8.75
CA GLY A 152 -2.06 -15.57 -7.95
C GLY A 152 -1.95 -15.28 -6.45
N LEU A 153 -1.22 -14.23 -6.09
CA LEU A 153 -1.06 -13.80 -4.70
C LEU A 153 -2.35 -13.16 -4.17
N HIS A 154 -2.97 -12.28 -4.96
CA HIS A 154 -4.26 -11.67 -4.61
C HIS A 154 -5.34 -12.73 -4.30
N GLU A 155 -5.48 -13.75 -5.14
CA GLU A 155 -6.46 -14.83 -4.96
C GLU A 155 -6.15 -15.69 -3.73
N MET A 156 -4.87 -15.88 -3.40
CA MET A 156 -4.43 -16.62 -2.22
C MET A 156 -4.72 -15.85 -0.93
N GLU A 157 -4.47 -14.55 -0.90
CA GLU A 157 -4.77 -13.68 0.25
C GLU A 157 -6.26 -13.64 0.55
N TYR A 158 -7.10 -13.43 -0.46
CA TYR A 158 -8.55 -13.45 -0.30
C TYR A 158 -9.04 -14.80 0.25
N TRP A 159 -8.57 -15.91 -0.35
CA TRP A 159 -8.93 -17.25 0.13
C TRP A 159 -8.51 -17.44 1.59
N ASN A 160 -7.32 -16.97 1.96
CA ASN A 160 -6.80 -17.07 3.32
C ASN A 160 -7.65 -16.24 4.31
N GLU A 161 -8.05 -15.03 3.93
CA GLU A 161 -8.94 -14.17 4.72
C GLU A 161 -10.25 -14.89 5.06
N GLU A 162 -10.97 -15.34 4.03
CA GLU A 162 -12.25 -16.05 4.16
C GLU A 162 -12.17 -17.31 5.02
N VAL A 163 -11.13 -18.12 4.82
CA VAL A 163 -10.93 -19.33 5.63
C VAL A 163 -10.57 -18.95 7.07
N GLY A 164 -9.76 -17.90 7.25
CA GLY A 164 -9.38 -17.32 8.55
C GLY A 164 -10.57 -16.82 9.36
N ASP A 165 -11.56 -16.23 8.69
CA ASP A 165 -12.82 -15.77 9.30
C ASP A 165 -13.81 -16.90 9.61
N GLY A 166 -13.40 -18.15 9.33
CA GLY A 166 -14.11 -19.33 9.80
C GLY A 166 -15.14 -19.87 8.82
N ARG A 167 -15.08 -19.46 7.54
CA ARG A 167 -15.93 -20.01 6.47
C ARG A 167 -15.98 -21.54 6.46
N TRP A 168 -14.86 -22.19 6.79
CA TRP A 168 -14.72 -23.66 6.85
C TRP A 168 -14.53 -24.19 8.29
N GLY A 169 -14.94 -23.41 9.28
CA GLY A 169 -14.88 -23.76 10.70
C GLY A 169 -13.52 -23.53 11.36
N LYS A 170 -13.49 -23.73 12.69
CA LYS A 170 -12.39 -23.29 13.56
C LYS A 170 -11.02 -23.92 13.25
N ARG A 171 -10.99 -25.16 12.79
CA ARG A 171 -9.72 -25.85 12.45
C ARG A 171 -9.08 -25.26 11.21
N ALA A 172 -9.88 -24.99 10.18
CA ALA A 172 -9.42 -24.35 8.96
C ALA A 172 -8.98 -22.91 9.23
N ALA A 173 -9.74 -22.16 10.05
CA ALA A 173 -9.35 -20.81 10.48
C ALA A 173 -7.98 -20.76 11.16
N LYS A 174 -7.70 -21.71 12.07
CA LYS A 174 -6.38 -21.80 12.72
C LYS A 174 -5.26 -22.09 11.73
N PHE A 175 -5.51 -22.98 10.77
CA PHE A 175 -4.56 -23.27 9.70
C PHE A 175 -4.31 -22.05 8.80
N ALA A 176 -5.37 -21.35 8.38
CA ALA A 176 -5.25 -20.13 7.60
C ALA A 176 -4.45 -19.05 8.33
N GLU A 177 -4.67 -18.87 9.64
CA GLU A 177 -3.87 -17.94 10.44
C GLU A 177 -2.38 -18.33 10.47
N THR A 178 -2.07 -19.63 10.57
CA THR A 178 -0.67 -20.09 10.48
C THR A 178 -0.07 -19.84 9.09
N VAL A 179 -0.84 -20.05 8.02
CA VAL A 179 -0.39 -19.72 6.67
C VAL A 179 -0.17 -18.22 6.51
N ARG A 180 -1.08 -17.39 7.02
CA ARG A 180 -1.03 -15.93 6.95
C ARG A 180 0.28 -15.37 7.50
N GLN A 181 0.65 -15.80 8.69
CA GLN A 181 1.88 -15.36 9.38
C GLN A 181 3.16 -15.99 8.81
N ALA A 182 3.06 -17.01 7.95
CA ALA A 182 4.24 -17.71 7.43
C ALA A 182 4.64 -17.26 6.02
N VAL A 183 3.73 -16.57 5.31
CA VAL A 183 3.90 -16.13 3.92
C VAL A 183 3.38 -14.69 3.72
N ASP A 184 3.24 -13.95 4.82
CA ASP A 184 3.02 -12.51 4.89
C ASP A 184 1.80 -12.05 4.07
N LEU A 185 0.67 -12.74 4.29
CA LEU A 185 -0.60 -12.46 3.60
C LEU A 185 -1.33 -11.30 4.26
N GLU A 186 -0.86 -10.09 3.96
CA GLU A 186 -1.33 -8.89 4.64
C GLU A 186 -1.50 -7.67 3.74
N HIS A 187 -1.43 -7.84 2.42
CA HIS A 187 -1.70 -6.76 1.50
C HIS A 187 -3.20 -6.46 1.43
N TRP A 188 -3.58 -5.49 0.61
CA TRP A 188 -4.97 -5.07 0.44
C TRP A 188 -5.93 -6.23 0.13
N ALA A 189 -5.47 -7.30 -0.54
CA ALA A 189 -6.33 -8.44 -0.86
C ALA A 189 -6.64 -9.35 0.34
N ALA A 190 -5.89 -9.22 1.44
CA ALA A 190 -6.17 -9.85 2.73
C ALA A 190 -7.14 -9.02 3.61
N PHE A 191 -7.71 -7.96 3.04
CA PHE A 191 -8.69 -7.04 3.63
C PHE A 191 -9.77 -6.72 2.58
N HIS A 192 -10.49 -7.74 2.11
CA HIS A 192 -11.31 -7.65 0.90
C HIS A 192 -12.36 -6.53 0.92
N ASP A 193 -13.00 -6.27 2.06
CA ASP A 193 -13.95 -5.17 2.19
C ASP A 193 -13.29 -3.82 1.85
N SER A 194 -12.06 -3.59 2.34
CA SER A 194 -11.29 -2.37 2.01
C SER A 194 -10.84 -2.36 0.56
N PHE A 195 -10.50 -3.52 0.00
CA PHE A 195 -10.12 -3.64 -1.40
C PHE A 195 -11.27 -3.25 -2.34
N ASP A 196 -12.47 -3.78 -2.06
CA ASP A 196 -13.66 -3.57 -2.86
C ASP A 196 -14.16 -2.12 -2.75
N LEU A 197 -14.18 -1.54 -1.54
CA LEU A 197 -14.50 -0.13 -1.36
C LEU A 197 -13.54 0.79 -2.13
N MET A 198 -12.24 0.48 -2.17
CA MET A 198 -11.26 1.24 -2.98
C MET A 198 -11.55 1.07 -4.48
N ALA A 199 -11.92 -0.13 -4.90
CA ALA A 199 -12.25 -0.43 -6.29
C ALA A 199 -13.46 0.40 -6.76
N ASP A 200 -14.47 0.56 -5.89
CA ASP A 200 -15.65 1.38 -6.16
C ASP A 200 -15.27 2.87 -6.31
N VAL A 201 -14.51 3.43 -5.35
CA VAL A 201 -14.05 4.83 -5.41
C VAL A 201 -13.27 5.10 -6.70
N VAL A 202 -12.33 4.22 -7.06
CA VAL A 202 -11.52 4.36 -8.27
C VAL A 202 -12.38 4.23 -9.53
N THR A 203 -13.37 3.33 -9.53
CA THR A 203 -14.28 3.14 -10.67
C THR A 203 -15.15 4.38 -10.88
N GLU A 204 -15.72 4.94 -9.81
CA GLU A 204 -16.54 6.15 -9.84
C GLU A 204 -15.73 7.40 -10.26
N LEU A 205 -14.49 7.51 -9.79
CA LEU A 205 -13.59 8.59 -10.18
C LEU A 205 -13.18 8.49 -11.65
N SER A 206 -12.85 7.27 -12.10
CA SER A 206 -12.42 6.99 -13.47
C SER A 206 -13.51 7.27 -14.50
N SER A 207 -14.76 6.98 -14.17
CA SER A 207 -15.95 7.21 -15.02
C SER A 207 -16.51 8.64 -14.90
N GLY A 208 -15.97 9.46 -13.99
CA GLY A 208 -16.35 10.86 -13.84
C GLY A 208 -17.61 11.11 -13.00
N TYR A 209 -18.13 10.11 -12.27
CA TYR A 209 -19.23 10.30 -11.32
C TYR A 209 -18.84 11.23 -10.17
N ARG A 210 -17.54 11.29 -9.84
CA ARG A 210 -16.96 12.16 -8.80
C ARG A 210 -16.47 13.50 -9.34
N GLY A 211 -17.00 13.95 -10.48
CA GLY A 211 -16.55 15.16 -11.20
C GLY A 211 -15.63 14.83 -12.40
N PRO A 212 -15.07 15.83 -13.09
CA PRO A 212 -14.27 15.60 -14.29
C PRO A 212 -13.12 14.61 -14.05
N ALA A 213 -13.11 13.50 -14.79
CA ALA A 213 -12.17 12.40 -14.56
C ALA A 213 -10.70 12.84 -14.74
N PRO A 214 -9.78 12.43 -13.84
CA PRO A 214 -8.35 12.66 -14.04
C PRO A 214 -7.83 11.91 -15.26
N ALA A 215 -6.67 12.32 -15.78
CA ALA A 215 -6.00 11.58 -16.83
C ALA A 215 -5.50 10.22 -16.33
N SER A 216 -5.02 10.16 -15.08
CA SER A 216 -4.63 8.91 -14.44
C SER A 216 -4.91 8.85 -12.94
N ILE A 217 -5.11 7.62 -12.46
CA ILE A 217 -5.13 7.25 -11.05
C ILE A 217 -3.97 6.26 -10.85
N VAL A 218 -2.96 6.63 -10.08
CA VAL A 218 -1.72 5.83 -9.94
C VAL A 218 -1.50 5.49 -8.47
N PHE A 219 -1.56 4.20 -8.15
CA PHE A 219 -1.12 3.66 -6.88
C PHE A 219 0.40 3.57 -6.86
N LEU A 220 1.03 4.07 -5.80
CA LEU A 220 2.47 4.08 -5.57
C LEU A 220 2.77 3.23 -4.34
N SER A 221 3.56 2.17 -4.49
CA SER A 221 3.88 1.28 -3.37
C SER A 221 5.26 0.62 -3.45
N GLY A 222 5.62 -0.07 -2.37
CA GLY A 222 6.89 -0.80 -2.23
C GLY A 222 6.69 -2.23 -1.72
N ASP A 223 7.53 -2.61 -0.76
CA ASP A 223 7.42 -3.81 0.11
C ASP A 223 7.69 -5.19 -0.53
N VAL A 224 7.18 -5.49 -1.73
CA VAL A 224 7.20 -6.86 -2.28
C VAL A 224 8.53 -7.37 -2.89
N HIS A 225 9.66 -6.72 -2.64
CA HIS A 225 11.01 -7.09 -3.11
C HIS A 225 11.24 -7.15 -4.64
N TYR A 226 10.29 -6.69 -5.46
CA TYR A 226 10.46 -6.51 -6.89
C TYR A 226 9.62 -5.33 -7.40
N SER A 227 10.03 -4.77 -8.53
CA SER A 227 9.34 -3.67 -9.19
C SER A 227 8.46 -4.17 -10.32
N TYR A 228 7.27 -3.60 -10.47
CA TYR A 228 6.34 -3.94 -11.55
C TYR A 228 5.37 -2.78 -11.83
N LEU A 229 4.72 -2.86 -12.99
CA LEU A 229 3.62 -1.99 -13.39
C LEU A 229 2.42 -2.85 -13.79
N MET A 230 1.29 -2.66 -13.11
CA MET A 230 0.00 -3.20 -13.56
C MET A 230 -0.87 -2.09 -14.12
N ARG A 231 -1.65 -2.41 -15.14
CA ARG A 231 -2.75 -1.56 -15.60
C ARG A 231 -4.08 -2.24 -15.26
N ALA A 232 -4.96 -1.50 -14.61
CA ALA A 232 -6.33 -1.93 -14.34
C ALA A 232 -7.31 -1.43 -15.41
N GLU A 233 -8.38 -2.18 -15.57
CA GLU A 233 -9.53 -1.92 -16.43
C GLU A 233 -10.79 -2.21 -15.60
N THR A 234 -11.71 -1.25 -15.54
CA THR A 234 -13.02 -1.39 -14.90
C THR A 234 -13.93 -2.33 -15.72
N VAL A 235 -15.12 -2.64 -15.21
CA VAL A 235 -16.16 -3.33 -16.00
C VAL A 235 -16.53 -2.52 -17.26
N GLU A 236 -16.60 -1.19 -17.13
CA GLU A 236 -17.05 -0.30 -18.19
C GLU A 236 -15.97 -0.09 -19.26
N ASP A 237 -14.69 -0.06 -18.88
CA ASP A 237 -13.54 0.02 -19.81
C ASP A 237 -13.48 -1.14 -20.79
N ARG A 238 -14.05 -2.28 -20.39
CA ARG A 238 -14.08 -3.50 -21.21
C ARG A 238 -15.16 -3.47 -22.28
N ARG A 239 -16.06 -2.48 -22.27
CA ARG A 239 -17.05 -2.30 -23.33
C ARG A 239 -16.36 -1.68 -24.56
N PRO A 240 -16.66 -2.15 -25.79
CA PRO A 240 -16.07 -1.56 -26.98
C PRO A 240 -16.39 -0.07 -27.10
N GLY A 241 -15.36 0.77 -27.28
CA GLY A 241 -15.49 2.21 -27.56
C GLY A 241 -15.60 3.14 -26.34
N THR A 242 -15.53 2.64 -25.11
CA THR A 242 -15.63 3.46 -23.88
C THR A 242 -14.27 3.82 -23.27
N ARG A 243 -13.21 3.10 -23.65
CA ARG A 243 -11.88 3.18 -23.01
C ARG A 243 -11.26 4.59 -22.99
N ASP A 244 -11.48 5.39 -24.02
CA ASP A 244 -10.87 6.72 -24.15
C ASP A 244 -11.64 7.79 -23.34
N GLN A 245 -12.73 7.41 -22.67
CA GLN A 245 -13.56 8.30 -21.87
C GLN A 245 -13.24 8.25 -20.37
N HIS A 246 -12.38 7.31 -19.95
CA HIS A 246 -12.10 7.02 -18.54
C HIS A 246 -10.62 7.24 -18.18
N SER A 247 -10.35 7.40 -16.89
CA SER A 247 -8.98 7.56 -16.37
C SER A 247 -8.14 6.30 -16.58
N ALA A 248 -6.84 6.48 -16.84
CA ALA A 248 -5.91 5.35 -16.83
C ALA A 248 -5.54 4.96 -15.38
N ILE A 249 -5.83 3.72 -14.98
CA ILE A 249 -5.58 3.22 -13.63
C ILE A 249 -4.35 2.32 -13.61
N PHE A 250 -3.38 2.63 -12.74
CA PHE A 250 -2.12 1.89 -12.63
C PHE A 250 -1.74 1.58 -11.19
N GLN A 251 -1.08 0.44 -10.99
CA GLN A 251 -0.28 0.15 -9.81
C GLN A 251 1.19 0.19 -10.22
N ALA A 252 1.91 1.15 -9.69
CA ALA A 252 3.34 1.36 -9.89
C ALA A 252 4.08 0.96 -8.61
N THR A 253 4.86 -0.11 -8.70
CA THR A 253 5.58 -0.66 -7.55
C THR A 253 7.08 -0.58 -7.80
N CYS A 254 7.81 -0.03 -6.83
CA CYS A 254 9.27 -0.02 -6.82
C CYS A 254 9.77 -0.34 -5.41
N SER A 255 10.49 -1.45 -5.27
CA SER A 255 10.82 -2.01 -3.96
C SER A 255 12.31 -2.14 -3.61
N PRO A 256 13.29 -2.37 -4.52
CA PRO A 256 14.58 -2.84 -3.99
C PRO A 256 15.61 -1.75 -3.68
N ILE A 257 16.09 -1.69 -2.40
CA ILE A 257 17.38 -1.11 -1.92
C ILE A 257 17.93 -1.78 -0.62
N ARG A 258 18.32 -3.05 -0.45
CA ARG A 258 18.74 -4.18 -1.29
C ARG A 258 18.44 -5.47 -0.47
N ASN A 259 17.59 -6.37 -0.97
CA ASN A 259 17.45 -7.77 -0.50
C ASN A 259 17.58 -8.69 -1.73
N PRO A 260 18.77 -9.18 -2.09
CA PRO A 260 18.95 -9.94 -3.32
C PRO A 260 18.35 -11.34 -3.15
N LEU A 261 17.07 -11.49 -3.52
CA LEU A 261 16.46 -12.81 -3.64
C LEU A 261 17.33 -13.69 -4.55
N SER A 262 17.59 -14.93 -4.12
CA SER A 262 18.33 -15.89 -4.94
C SER A 262 17.65 -16.07 -6.29
N ARG A 263 18.41 -16.36 -7.35
CA ARG A 263 17.82 -16.55 -8.70
C ARG A 263 16.68 -17.57 -8.69
N VAL A 264 16.81 -18.64 -7.90
CA VAL A 264 15.77 -19.66 -7.73
C VAL A 264 14.50 -19.07 -7.10
N MET A 265 14.63 -18.28 -6.02
CA MET A 265 13.49 -17.61 -5.38
C MET A 265 12.82 -16.59 -6.32
N ARG A 266 13.60 -15.87 -7.15
CA ARG A 266 13.02 -14.94 -8.15
C ARG A 266 12.14 -15.68 -9.15
N TYR A 267 12.61 -16.81 -9.68
CA TYR A 267 11.83 -17.63 -10.62
C TYR A 267 10.62 -18.24 -9.92
N ALA A 268 10.78 -18.84 -8.74
CA ALA A 268 9.68 -19.43 -7.98
C ALA A 268 8.59 -18.39 -7.66
N ASN A 269 8.99 -17.21 -7.16
CA ASN A 269 8.06 -16.12 -6.86
C ASN A 269 7.38 -15.60 -8.13
N THR A 270 8.11 -15.47 -9.24
CA THR A 270 7.51 -15.06 -10.52
C THR A 270 6.49 -16.09 -11.02
N PHE A 271 6.80 -17.38 -10.95
CA PHE A 271 5.87 -18.44 -11.36
C PHE A 271 4.65 -18.56 -10.44
N ALA A 272 4.82 -18.38 -9.13
CA ALA A 272 3.71 -18.38 -8.17
C ALA A 272 2.81 -17.14 -8.33
N SER A 273 3.41 -15.98 -8.52
CA SER A 273 2.69 -14.70 -8.60
C SER A 273 2.04 -14.46 -9.97
N PHE A 274 2.71 -14.86 -11.06
CA PHE A 274 2.32 -14.54 -12.44
C PHE A 274 2.05 -15.75 -13.34
N GLY A 275 2.47 -16.95 -12.92
CA GLY A 275 2.24 -18.21 -13.65
C GLY A 275 0.95 -18.93 -13.25
N ILE A 276 0.88 -20.24 -13.53
CA ILE A 276 -0.30 -21.14 -13.49
C ILE A 276 -1.14 -21.10 -12.19
N ALA A 277 -0.67 -20.44 -11.12
CA ALA A 277 -1.45 -20.07 -9.94
C ALA A 277 -2.78 -19.39 -10.28
N GLY A 278 -2.90 -18.68 -11.41
CA GLY A 278 -4.18 -18.12 -11.82
C GLY A 278 -5.31 -19.14 -12.03
N VAL A 279 -5.07 -20.45 -12.23
CA VAL A 279 -6.17 -21.45 -12.31
C VAL A 279 -6.50 -22.05 -10.94
N LEU A 280 -5.48 -22.43 -10.17
CA LEU A 280 -5.65 -22.99 -8.83
C LEU A 280 -6.13 -21.92 -7.83
N GLY A 281 -5.57 -20.72 -7.89
CA GLY A 281 -6.02 -19.53 -7.16
C GLY A 281 -7.47 -19.21 -7.48
N ARG A 282 -7.86 -19.14 -8.77
CA ARG A 282 -9.27 -18.93 -9.14
C ARG A 282 -10.20 -20.02 -8.59
N LEU A 283 -9.77 -21.29 -8.56
CA LEU A 283 -10.57 -22.37 -7.98
C LEU A 283 -10.68 -22.24 -6.46
N LEU A 284 -9.59 -21.91 -5.78
CA LEU A 284 -9.55 -21.66 -4.34
C LEU A 284 -10.41 -20.45 -3.97
N ALA A 285 -10.21 -19.32 -4.64
CA ALA A 285 -10.98 -18.09 -4.46
C ALA A 285 -12.47 -18.34 -4.71
N ARG A 286 -12.85 -19.03 -5.78
CA ARG A 286 -14.26 -19.43 -6.03
C ARG A 286 -14.81 -20.35 -4.94
N SER A 287 -14.02 -21.27 -4.42
CA SER A 287 -14.43 -22.13 -3.31
C SER A 287 -14.67 -21.34 -2.01
N ALA A 288 -13.98 -20.21 -1.88
CA ALA A 288 -14.18 -19.20 -0.85
C ALA A 288 -15.09 -18.06 -1.31
N GLY A 289 -15.92 -18.24 -2.35
CA GLY A 289 -16.98 -17.30 -2.73
C GLY A 289 -16.53 -15.97 -3.32
N LEU A 290 -15.27 -15.84 -3.76
CA LEU A 290 -14.80 -14.63 -4.44
C LEU A 290 -15.69 -14.33 -5.66
N HIS A 291 -16.35 -13.18 -5.62
CA HIS A 291 -17.20 -12.68 -6.68
C HIS A 291 -16.36 -12.06 -7.82
N GLU A 292 -17.01 -11.71 -8.94
CA GLU A 292 -16.30 -11.00 -10.01
C GLU A 292 -15.88 -9.61 -9.52
N GLN A 293 -14.57 -9.36 -9.53
CA GLN A 293 -13.98 -8.10 -9.09
C GLN A 293 -14.35 -6.94 -10.02
N ALA A 294 -14.60 -5.77 -9.42
CA ALA A 294 -14.88 -4.52 -10.16
C ALA A 294 -13.71 -4.14 -11.09
N LEU A 295 -12.48 -4.39 -10.65
CA LEU A 295 -11.27 -4.16 -11.43
C LEU A 295 -10.69 -5.46 -11.99
N ARG A 296 -10.21 -5.40 -13.23
CA ARG A 296 -9.33 -6.42 -13.81
C ARG A 296 -8.03 -5.77 -14.22
N TRP A 297 -6.91 -6.31 -13.74
CA TRP A 297 -5.59 -5.80 -14.10
C TRP A 297 -4.71 -6.85 -14.77
N LYS A 298 -3.69 -6.35 -15.46
CA LYS A 298 -2.66 -7.11 -16.16
C LYS A 298 -1.30 -6.44 -16.03
N LEU A 299 -0.25 -7.27 -16.09
CA LEU A 299 1.14 -6.82 -16.07
C LEU A 299 1.48 -6.08 -17.36
N VAL A 300 2.03 -4.88 -17.21
CA VAL A 300 2.54 -4.04 -18.30
C VAL A 300 4.06 -4.07 -18.35
N GLN A 301 4.71 -4.00 -17.19
CA GLN A 301 6.18 -4.01 -17.07
C GLN A 301 6.61 -4.77 -15.82
N GLY A 302 7.75 -5.47 -15.90
CA GLY A 302 8.31 -6.28 -14.82
C GLY A 302 7.92 -7.77 -14.87
N PRO A 303 8.09 -8.53 -13.78
CA PRO A 303 8.78 -8.10 -12.55
C PRO A 303 10.27 -7.79 -12.81
N LYS A 304 10.81 -6.76 -12.13
CA LYS A 304 12.23 -6.40 -12.13
C LYS A 304 12.77 -6.56 -10.71
N PHE A 305 13.94 -7.18 -10.58
CA PHE A 305 14.60 -7.45 -9.30
C PHE A 305 15.88 -6.61 -9.11
N ASN A 306 16.01 -5.54 -9.89
CA ASN A 306 17.13 -4.61 -9.81
C ASN A 306 16.99 -3.75 -8.56
N ASN A 307 18.11 -3.39 -7.94
CA ASN A 307 18.17 -2.28 -6.98
C ASN A 307 17.79 -1.00 -7.71
N ALA A 308 16.57 -0.50 -7.51
CA ALA A 308 15.99 0.46 -8.43
C ALA A 308 15.33 1.64 -7.70
N LEU A 309 15.45 2.79 -8.33
CA LEU A 309 14.63 3.97 -8.06
C LEU A 309 13.59 4.08 -9.17
N ALA A 310 12.39 4.55 -8.83
CA ALA A 310 11.36 4.86 -9.80
C ALA A 310 11.03 6.35 -9.76
N THR A 311 10.90 6.95 -10.93
CA THR A 311 10.58 8.36 -11.13
C THR A 311 9.30 8.47 -11.94
N LEU A 312 8.28 9.12 -11.37
CA LEU A 312 7.03 9.47 -12.05
C LEU A 312 7.06 10.94 -12.45
N ASP A 313 7.20 11.20 -13.75
CA ASP A 313 7.16 12.53 -14.32
C ASP A 313 5.72 12.87 -14.73
N LEU A 314 5.23 14.03 -14.27
CA LEU A 314 3.89 14.53 -14.58
C LEU A 314 4.00 15.90 -15.28
N ASP A 315 3.35 16.05 -16.43
CA ASP A 315 3.31 17.30 -17.18
C ASP A 315 1.91 17.54 -17.75
N GLY A 316 1.16 18.43 -17.09
CA GLY A 316 -0.25 18.65 -17.35
C GLY A 316 -1.03 17.36 -17.11
N ARG A 317 -1.57 16.78 -18.19
CA ARG A 317 -2.34 15.51 -18.18
C ARG A 317 -1.53 14.30 -18.65
N ARG A 318 -0.23 14.49 -18.91
CA ARG A 318 0.69 13.42 -19.35
C ARG A 318 1.42 12.85 -18.14
N ALA A 319 1.64 11.54 -18.16
CA ALA A 319 2.34 10.84 -17.09
C ALA A 319 3.30 9.80 -17.67
N LYS A 320 4.57 9.85 -17.22
CA LYS A 320 5.62 8.90 -17.61
C LYS A 320 6.30 8.33 -16.38
N LEU A 321 6.44 7.01 -16.35
CA LEU A 321 7.08 6.29 -15.26
C LEU A 321 8.38 5.65 -15.75
N ARG A 322 9.46 5.84 -15.01
CA ARG A 322 10.79 5.31 -15.32
C ARG A 322 11.35 4.58 -14.12
N TRP A 323 12.08 3.49 -14.36
CA TRP A 323 12.90 2.82 -13.36
C TRP A 323 14.36 2.93 -13.76
N GLU A 324 15.20 3.20 -12.79
CA GLU A 324 16.63 3.42 -12.94
C GLU A 324 17.39 2.59 -11.90
N THR A 325 18.57 2.09 -12.26
CA THR A 325 19.46 1.34 -11.37
C THR A 325 20.84 1.96 -11.38
N ALA A 326 21.54 1.88 -10.24
CA ALA A 326 22.98 2.13 -10.22
C ALA A 326 23.72 0.98 -10.93
N LYS A 327 24.64 1.31 -11.83
CA LYS A 327 25.53 0.38 -12.53
C LYS A 327 26.96 0.90 -12.42
N LEU A 328 27.86 0.07 -11.89
CA LEU A 328 29.28 0.38 -11.81
C LEU A 328 29.98 -0.21 -13.03
N GLU A 329 30.55 0.64 -13.90
CA GLU A 329 31.34 0.17 -15.04
C GLU A 329 32.77 -0.23 -14.60
N PRO A 330 33.42 -1.20 -15.29
CA PRO A 330 34.77 -1.61 -14.95
C PRO A 330 35.77 -0.44 -15.06
N GLY A 331 36.41 -0.11 -13.94
CA GLY A 331 37.43 0.95 -13.89
C GLY A 331 36.89 2.31 -13.44
N GLU A 332 35.62 2.42 -13.08
CA GLU A 332 35.05 3.62 -12.47
C GLU A 332 34.88 3.45 -10.95
N ASP A 333 35.07 4.55 -10.21
CA ASP A 333 34.94 4.59 -8.76
C ASP A 333 33.51 4.87 -8.28
N LEU A 334 32.66 5.44 -9.15
CA LEU A 334 31.27 5.80 -8.86
C LEU A 334 30.33 5.14 -9.87
N PRO A 335 29.14 4.68 -9.44
CA PRO A 335 28.18 4.09 -10.35
C PRO A 335 27.40 5.14 -11.13
N ASP A 336 27.12 4.84 -12.39
CA ASP A 336 26.16 5.58 -13.21
C ASP A 336 24.73 5.14 -12.91
N VAL A 337 23.79 6.08 -12.97
CA VAL A 337 22.35 5.78 -12.93
C VAL A 337 21.88 5.51 -14.37
N VAL A 338 21.45 4.28 -14.62
CA VAL A 338 20.99 3.85 -15.95
C VAL A 338 19.52 3.44 -15.93
N GLU A 339 18.78 3.86 -16.96
CA GLU A 339 17.39 3.49 -17.14
C GLU A 339 17.25 1.99 -17.46
N ILE A 340 16.37 1.30 -16.73
CA ILE A 340 16.05 -0.12 -16.97
C ILE A 340 14.69 -0.33 -17.63
N ALA A 341 13.79 0.65 -17.51
CA ALA A 341 12.48 0.66 -18.13
C ALA A 341 11.87 2.07 -18.10
N ALA A 342 11.14 2.43 -19.15
CA ALA A 342 10.27 3.59 -19.20
C ALA A 342 8.92 3.21 -19.83
N VAL A 343 7.83 3.78 -19.30
CA VAL A 343 6.47 3.58 -19.82
C VAL A 343 5.72 4.91 -19.75
N ASP A 344 5.16 5.33 -20.88
CA ASP A 344 4.18 6.42 -20.91
C ASP A 344 2.84 5.87 -20.42
N LEU A 345 2.41 6.32 -19.23
CA LEU A 345 1.16 5.90 -18.62
C LEU A 345 -0.02 6.56 -19.32
N VAL A 346 0.13 7.85 -19.64
CA VAL A 346 -0.79 8.66 -20.43
C VAL A 346 0.03 9.56 -21.36
N PRO A 347 -0.08 9.40 -22.69
CA PRO A 347 0.74 10.12 -23.68
C PRO A 347 0.37 11.59 -23.87
#